data_AF-A0A6J4VF16-F1
#
_entry.id   AF-A0A6J4VF16-F1
#
_cell.length_a   1.000
_cell.length_b   1.000
_cell.length_c   1.000
_cell.angle_alpha   90.00
_cell.angle_beta   90.00
_cell.angle_gamma   90.00
#
_symmetry.space_group_name_H-M   'P 1'
#
loop_
_entity.id
_entity.type
_entity.pdbx_description
1 polymer ?
#
loop_
_entity_poly.entity_id
_entity_poly.type
_entity_poly.pdbx_seq_one_letter_code
_entity_poly.pdbx_strand_id
1 'polypeptide(L)'
;MRSLGLQNRPVCLHSSLRSFGFVEGGAEAVIQGFLGEGCTVMVPTFTHEHEVAPPADQSPPQNGSDYTWSTTAHAQPKTVYSPDSTDVSGDMGAIPKALLKMPERVRGDHPLDSLSAVGPLAHALIDGQTGGDVYAPFRSLAEHGGYTLLMGVGLTRMTLLHEAERRSGRNLFWRWARDKGGETVSVRVGGCSEGFENLAPAWRDSSAPIRSVTARGASL
;
A
#
# COMPACT_ATOMS: atom_id res chain seq x y z
N MET A 1 -19.69 -4.35 -5.82
CA MET A 1 -19.36 -5.01 -4.53
C MET A 1 -20.19 -6.27 -4.34
N ARG A 2 -21.53 -6.19 -4.41
CA ARG A 2 -22.42 -7.34 -4.21
C ARG A 2 -22.19 -8.53 -5.14
N SER A 3 -22.04 -8.28 -6.44
CA SER A 3 -21.72 -9.31 -7.43
C SER A 3 -20.34 -9.95 -7.23
N LEU A 4 -19.45 -9.29 -6.49
CA LEU A 4 -18.12 -9.78 -6.13
C LEU A 4 -18.07 -10.43 -4.74
N GLY A 5 -19.19 -10.45 -4.00
CA GLY A 5 -19.24 -11.03 -2.65
C GLY A 5 -18.40 -10.28 -1.60
N LEU A 6 -18.15 -8.99 -1.80
CA LEU A 6 -17.26 -8.18 -0.93
C LEU A 6 -17.97 -7.58 0.30
N GLN A 7 -19.28 -7.73 0.44
CA GLN A 7 -20.03 -7.11 1.53
C GLN A 7 -19.48 -7.53 2.90
N ASN A 8 -19.36 -6.57 3.83
CA ASN A 8 -18.82 -6.78 5.17
C ASN A 8 -17.37 -7.34 5.21
N ARG A 9 -16.59 -7.17 4.14
CA ARG A 9 -15.19 -7.62 4.07
C ARG A 9 -14.21 -6.44 4.14
N PRO A 10 -13.00 -6.64 4.70
CA PRO A 10 -11.92 -5.69 4.48
C PRO A 10 -11.34 -5.88 3.07
N VAL A 11 -11.11 -4.77 2.37
CA VAL A 11 -10.66 -4.76 0.97
C VAL A 11 -9.50 -3.76 0.81
N CYS A 12 -8.34 -4.26 0.41
CA CYS A 12 -7.23 -3.43 -0.05
C CYS A 12 -7.44 -3.02 -1.50
N LEU A 13 -7.48 -1.72 -1.80
CA LEU A 13 -7.65 -1.22 -3.17
C LEU A 13 -6.32 -0.77 -3.76
N HIS A 14 -6.02 -1.25 -4.96
CA HIS A 14 -5.07 -0.60 -5.88
C HIS A 14 -5.84 -0.19 -7.12
N SER A 15 -5.77 1.07 -7.52
CA SER A 15 -6.65 1.59 -8.56
C SER A 15 -6.02 2.60 -9.51
N SER A 16 -6.59 2.65 -10.71
CA SER A 16 -6.39 3.73 -11.67
C SER A 16 -7.75 4.28 -12.09
N LEU A 17 -8.29 5.28 -11.38
CA LEU A 17 -9.64 5.80 -11.69
C LEU A 17 -9.78 6.27 -13.15
N ARG A 18 -8.70 6.77 -13.76
CA ARG A 18 -8.68 7.15 -15.19
C ARG A 18 -9.05 6.00 -16.13
N SER A 19 -8.90 4.73 -15.74
CA SER A 19 -9.27 3.58 -16.57
C SER A 19 -10.78 3.31 -16.61
N PHE A 20 -11.57 3.95 -15.73
CA PHE A 20 -13.01 3.76 -15.62
C PHE A 20 -13.81 4.90 -16.27
N GLY A 21 -13.14 5.88 -16.89
CA GLY A 21 -13.80 7.10 -17.36
C GLY A 21 -14.25 8.00 -16.21
N PHE A 22 -15.33 8.74 -16.41
CA PHE A 22 -15.89 9.62 -15.38
C PHE A 22 -16.60 8.79 -14.31
N VAL A 23 -16.26 9.03 -13.05
CA VAL A 23 -16.97 8.48 -11.87
C VAL A 23 -17.66 9.65 -11.18
N GLU A 24 -18.99 9.62 -11.15
CA GLU A 24 -19.78 10.62 -10.41
C GLU A 24 -19.40 10.59 -8.93
N GLY A 25 -19.10 11.77 -8.36
CA GLY A 25 -18.57 11.90 -6.99
C GLY A 25 -17.11 11.45 -6.80
N GLY A 26 -16.44 11.00 -7.86
CA GLY A 26 -15.00 10.73 -7.90
C GLY A 26 -14.53 9.66 -6.91
N ALA A 27 -13.31 9.84 -6.39
CA ALA A 27 -12.65 8.87 -5.52
C ALA A 27 -13.38 8.64 -4.18
N GLU A 28 -13.98 9.70 -3.63
CA GLU A 28 -14.73 9.61 -2.38
C GLU A 28 -15.98 8.74 -2.54
N ALA A 29 -16.73 8.91 -3.64
CA ALA A 29 -17.88 8.06 -3.93
C ALA A 29 -17.52 6.57 -4.03
N VAL A 30 -16.34 6.25 -4.56
CA VAL A 30 -15.85 4.86 -4.55
C VAL A 30 -15.67 4.34 -3.13
N ILE A 31 -15.00 5.11 -2.26
CA ILE A 31 -14.79 4.73 -0.86
C ILE A 31 -16.13 4.57 -0.14
N GLN A 32 -17.03 5.55 -0.29
CA GLN A 32 -18.37 5.53 0.32
C GLN A 32 -19.21 4.34 -0.17
N GLY A 33 -19.08 3.95 -1.45
CA GLY A 33 -19.74 2.77 -1.98
C GLY A 33 -19.29 1.45 -1.31
N PHE A 34 -18.01 1.34 -0.94
CA PHE A 34 -17.52 0.21 -0.14
C PHE A 34 -18.02 0.28 1.31
N LEU A 35 -17.92 1.45 1.94
CA LEU A 35 -18.37 1.66 3.31
C LEU A 35 -19.87 1.39 3.48
N GLY A 36 -20.70 1.82 2.53
CA GLY A 36 -22.15 1.56 2.51
C GLY A 36 -22.52 0.08 2.37
N GLU A 37 -21.59 -0.76 1.90
CA GLU A 37 -21.72 -2.22 1.85
C GLU A 37 -21.09 -2.91 3.08
N GLY A 38 -20.78 -2.15 4.13
CA GLY A 38 -20.18 -2.62 5.38
C GLY A 38 -18.70 -2.97 5.27
N CYS A 39 -18.04 -2.63 4.17
CA CYS A 39 -16.64 -2.98 3.96
C CYS A 39 -15.72 -2.10 4.82
N THR A 40 -14.50 -2.58 5.05
CA THR A 40 -13.38 -1.71 5.45
C THR A 40 -12.50 -1.50 4.24
N VAL A 41 -12.18 -0.26 3.90
CA VAL A 41 -11.31 0.06 2.76
C VAL A 41 -9.90 0.27 3.29
N MET A 42 -8.93 -0.46 2.76
CA MET A 42 -7.49 -0.26 3.00
C MET A 42 -6.81 0.15 1.70
N VAL A 43 -5.81 1.04 1.75
CA VAL A 43 -5.03 1.47 0.59
C VAL A 43 -3.58 1.75 0.98
N PRO A 44 -2.60 1.56 0.07
CA PRO A 44 -1.27 2.11 0.26
C PRO A 44 -1.32 3.65 0.22
N THR A 45 -0.62 4.30 1.13
CA THR A 45 -0.49 5.76 1.24
C THR A 45 0.98 6.13 1.33
N PHE A 46 1.78 5.67 0.37
CA PHE A 46 3.23 5.80 0.45
C PHE A 46 3.68 7.26 0.35
N THR A 47 4.82 7.54 0.97
CA THR A 47 5.44 8.86 1.11
C THR A 47 6.95 8.73 0.89
N HIS A 48 7.32 8.38 -0.34
CA HIS A 48 8.72 8.20 -0.75
C HIS A 48 9.56 9.46 -0.53
N GLU A 49 8.95 10.64 -0.48
CA GLU A 49 9.61 11.92 -0.23
C GLU A 49 10.15 12.09 1.21
N HIS A 50 9.83 11.18 2.14
CA HIS A 50 10.43 11.15 3.48
C HIS A 50 11.69 10.29 3.57
N GLU A 51 12.08 9.61 2.49
CA GLU A 51 13.31 8.81 2.47
C GLU A 51 14.52 9.74 2.62
N VAL A 52 15.46 9.34 3.48
CA VAL A 52 16.74 10.02 3.65
C VAL A 52 17.88 9.07 3.35
N ALA A 53 19.03 9.66 3.06
CA ALA A 53 20.28 8.93 2.93
C ALA A 53 20.55 8.06 4.16
N PRO A 54 21.12 6.86 4.00
CA PRO A 54 21.62 6.12 5.15
C PRO A 54 22.71 6.93 5.88
N PRO A 55 22.89 6.72 7.19
CA PRO A 55 24.08 7.18 7.90
C PRO A 55 25.37 6.70 7.21
N ALA A 56 26.44 7.49 7.29
CA ALA A 56 27.69 7.22 6.55
C ALA A 56 28.35 5.87 6.89
N ASP A 57 28.09 5.34 8.09
CA ASP A 57 28.55 4.05 8.58
C ASP A 57 27.59 2.89 8.25
N GLN A 58 26.45 3.15 7.59
CA GLN A 58 25.45 2.17 7.23
C GLN A 58 25.36 1.99 5.72
N SER A 59 25.92 0.88 5.22
CA SER A 59 25.72 0.46 3.83
C SER A 59 25.52 -1.06 3.79
N PRO A 60 24.28 -1.54 4.04
CA PRO A 60 24.01 -2.97 4.06
C PRO A 60 24.30 -3.58 2.68
N PRO A 61 25.06 -4.69 2.60
CA PRO A 61 25.29 -5.35 1.33
C PRO A 61 23.96 -5.87 0.76
N GLN A 62 23.86 -5.93 -0.57
CA GLN A 62 22.70 -6.47 -1.29
C GLN A 62 21.37 -5.78 -0.94
N ASN A 63 21.39 -4.47 -0.66
CA ASN A 63 20.20 -3.74 -0.20
C ASN A 63 19.34 -3.10 -1.31
N GLY A 64 19.55 -3.50 -2.57
CA GLY A 64 18.73 -3.08 -3.70
C GLY A 64 18.71 -1.56 -3.95
N SER A 65 19.78 -0.85 -3.58
CA SER A 65 19.97 0.58 -3.84
C SER A 65 21.44 0.87 -4.08
N ASP A 66 21.74 1.69 -5.09
CA ASP A 66 23.03 2.34 -5.24
C ASP A 66 22.92 3.71 -4.56
N TYR A 67 23.45 3.83 -3.35
CA TYR A 67 23.33 5.02 -2.51
C TYR A 67 24.07 6.25 -3.06
N THR A 68 24.61 6.21 -4.26
CA THR A 68 25.20 7.39 -4.92
C THR A 68 24.23 8.57 -5.03
N TRP A 69 22.92 8.32 -5.04
CA TRP A 69 21.90 9.38 -4.95
C TRP A 69 22.04 10.23 -3.68
N SER A 70 22.55 9.67 -2.58
CA SER A 70 22.77 10.39 -1.31
C SER A 70 23.91 11.40 -1.35
N THR A 71 24.87 11.23 -2.27
CA THR A 71 26.01 12.15 -2.47
C THR A 71 25.63 13.36 -3.33
N THR A 72 24.51 13.26 -4.05
CA THR A 72 23.95 14.37 -4.81
C THR A 72 23.02 15.12 -3.87
N ALA A 73 23.01 16.45 -3.90
CA ALA A 73 22.17 17.32 -3.06
C ALA A 73 20.65 17.21 -3.35
N HIS A 74 20.14 16.01 -3.60
CA HIS A 74 18.76 15.70 -3.90
C HIS A 74 17.96 15.68 -2.60
N ALA A 75 17.45 16.89 -2.30
CA ALA A 75 16.37 17.22 -1.39
C ALA A 75 16.54 16.68 0.04
N GLN A 76 16.89 17.60 0.95
CA GLN A 76 16.52 17.45 2.36
C GLN A 76 15.05 16.99 2.44
N PRO A 77 14.71 15.99 3.29
CA PRO A 77 13.35 15.48 3.40
C PRO A 77 12.38 16.63 3.66
N LYS A 78 11.23 16.64 2.98
CA LYS A 78 10.27 17.76 3.04
C LYS A 78 9.82 18.05 4.47
N THR A 79 9.61 16.99 5.26
CA THR A 79 9.12 17.01 6.64
C THR A 79 9.36 15.63 7.29
N VAL A 80 9.20 15.55 8.60
CA VAL A 80 9.09 14.28 9.34
C VAL A 80 7.70 13.69 9.10
N TYR A 81 7.64 12.38 8.84
CA TYR A 81 6.38 11.67 8.67
C TYR A 81 5.51 11.72 9.95
N SER A 82 4.20 11.86 9.77
CA SER A 82 3.22 11.67 10.83
C SER A 82 2.01 10.88 10.29
N PRO A 83 1.51 9.86 11.01
CA PRO A 83 0.26 9.18 10.65
C PRO A 83 -0.93 10.14 10.49
N ASP A 84 -0.94 11.25 11.21
CA ASP A 84 -1.98 12.29 11.16
C ASP A 84 -1.88 13.19 9.92
N SER A 85 -0.74 13.18 9.22
CA SER A 85 -0.53 13.98 8.01
C SER A 85 -1.29 13.40 6.82
N THR A 86 -1.65 14.27 5.88
CA THR A 86 -2.28 13.90 4.60
C THR A 86 -1.26 13.78 3.45
N ASP A 87 0.03 13.78 3.78
CA ASP A 87 1.10 13.63 2.79
C ASP A 87 1.04 12.26 2.14
N VAL A 88 1.22 12.25 0.82
CA VAL A 88 1.21 11.05 -0.01
C VAL A 88 1.90 11.34 -1.33
N SER A 89 2.72 10.40 -1.80
CA SER A 89 3.43 10.51 -3.06
C SER A 89 2.47 10.69 -4.24
N GLY A 90 2.91 11.47 -5.22
CA GLY A 90 2.06 11.92 -6.34
C GLY A 90 1.43 10.79 -7.14
N ASP A 91 2.11 9.64 -7.22
CA ASP A 91 1.81 8.45 -7.99
C ASP A 91 0.83 7.47 -7.32
N MET A 92 0.50 7.64 -6.03
CA MET A 92 -0.45 6.77 -5.31
C MET A 92 -1.89 6.85 -5.84
N GLY A 93 -2.24 7.92 -6.55
CA GLY A 93 -3.55 8.08 -7.18
C GLY A 93 -4.60 8.78 -6.29
N ALA A 94 -5.84 8.83 -6.78
CA ALA A 94 -6.90 9.66 -6.19
C ALA A 94 -7.60 9.03 -4.98
N ILE A 95 -7.73 7.70 -4.92
CA ILE A 95 -8.38 7.02 -3.79
C ILE A 95 -7.56 7.18 -2.49
N PRO A 96 -6.23 6.92 -2.47
CA PRO A 96 -5.45 7.18 -1.26
C PRO A 96 -5.52 8.63 -0.79
N LYS A 97 -5.44 9.60 -1.72
CA LYS A 97 -5.59 11.04 -1.42
C LYS A 97 -6.94 11.40 -0.81
N ALA A 98 -8.02 10.76 -1.26
CA ALA A 98 -9.35 10.96 -0.71
C ALA A 98 -9.50 10.32 0.67
N LEU A 99 -9.02 9.07 0.84
CA LEU A 99 -9.06 8.36 2.12
C LEU A 99 -8.29 9.12 3.21
N LEU A 100 -7.13 9.70 2.88
CA LEU A 100 -6.34 10.49 3.83
C LEU A 100 -7.07 11.75 4.37
N LYS A 101 -8.11 12.22 3.68
CA LYS A 101 -8.92 13.37 4.13
C LYS A 101 -10.08 12.97 5.05
N MET A 102 -10.35 11.67 5.20
CA MET A 102 -11.44 11.18 6.04
C MET A 102 -11.04 11.26 7.51
N PRO A 103 -11.84 11.91 8.38
CA PRO A 103 -11.50 12.03 9.81
C PRO A 103 -11.38 10.68 10.54
N GLU A 104 -12.18 9.69 10.15
CA GLU A 104 -12.26 8.35 10.76
C GLU A 104 -11.14 7.39 10.25
N ARG A 105 -10.18 7.90 9.48
CA ARG A 105 -9.11 7.05 8.94
C ARG A 105 -8.14 6.62 10.03
N VAL A 106 -7.54 5.45 9.82
CA VAL A 106 -6.36 4.98 10.57
C VAL A 106 -5.20 4.85 9.58
N ARG A 107 -4.00 5.29 9.95
CA ARG A 107 -2.79 5.20 9.13
C ARG A 107 -1.65 4.62 9.96
N GLY A 108 -0.90 3.69 9.38
CA GLY A 108 0.13 2.97 10.10
C GLY A 108 1.38 3.79 10.33
N ASP A 109 2.19 3.40 11.31
CA ASP A 109 3.42 4.11 11.69
C ASP A 109 4.62 3.61 10.89
N HIS A 110 4.56 3.82 9.56
CA HIS A 110 5.66 3.53 8.66
C HIS A 110 5.93 4.72 7.73
N PRO A 111 7.10 5.37 7.81
CA PRO A 111 7.33 6.68 7.19
C PRO A 111 7.41 6.69 5.66
N LEU A 112 7.64 5.53 5.03
CA LEU A 112 7.78 5.42 3.58
C LEU A 112 6.60 4.67 2.95
N ASP A 113 6.32 3.47 3.46
CA ASP A 113 5.32 2.54 2.93
C ASP A 113 4.07 2.39 3.83
N SER A 114 3.54 3.48 4.39
CA SER A 114 2.33 3.40 5.23
C SER A 114 1.13 2.83 4.47
N LEU A 115 0.33 2.02 5.14
CA LEU A 115 -1.04 1.71 4.73
C LEU A 115 -2.02 2.54 5.54
N SER A 116 -3.19 2.80 4.95
CA SER A 116 -4.28 3.48 5.63
C SER A 116 -5.61 2.78 5.39
N ALA A 117 -6.49 2.81 6.37
CA ALA A 117 -7.80 2.21 6.27
C ALA A 117 -8.90 3.09 6.87
N VAL A 118 -10.13 2.85 6.42
CA VAL A 118 -11.36 3.43 6.98
C VAL A 118 -12.46 2.37 6.98
N GLY A 119 -13.27 2.35 8.04
CA GLY A 119 -14.36 1.39 8.23
C GLY A 119 -14.17 0.47 9.44
N PRO A 120 -15.07 -0.52 9.62
CA PRO A 120 -15.21 -1.27 10.89
C PRO A 120 -13.95 -1.97 11.41
N LEU A 121 -13.03 -2.36 10.53
CA LEU A 121 -11.80 -3.08 10.88
C LEU A 121 -10.54 -2.22 10.74
N ALA A 122 -10.65 -0.90 10.55
CA ALA A 122 -9.50 -0.06 10.22
C ALA A 122 -8.34 -0.18 11.24
N HIS A 123 -8.64 -0.12 12.53
CA HIS A 123 -7.65 -0.31 13.59
C HIS A 123 -7.06 -1.73 13.59
N ALA A 124 -7.91 -2.75 13.50
CA ALA A 124 -7.46 -4.15 13.46
C ALA A 124 -6.51 -4.42 12.29
N LEU A 125 -6.70 -3.75 11.15
CA LEU A 125 -5.82 -3.85 9.99
C LEU A 125 -4.51 -3.07 10.16
N ILE A 126 -4.54 -1.88 10.77
CA ILE A 126 -3.45 -0.91 10.63
C ILE A 126 -2.54 -0.84 11.85
N ASP A 127 -3.04 -1.03 13.08
CA ASP A 127 -2.32 -0.72 14.32
C ASP A 127 -1.02 -1.51 14.49
N GLY A 128 -0.90 -2.68 13.85
CA GLY A 128 0.31 -3.49 13.85
C GLY A 128 1.44 -2.99 12.94
N GLN A 129 1.20 -1.99 12.08
CA GLN A 129 2.21 -1.51 11.14
C GLN A 129 3.27 -0.64 11.86
N THR A 130 4.52 -1.05 11.73
CA THR A 130 5.67 -0.33 12.27
C THR A 130 6.78 -0.23 11.24
N GLY A 131 7.78 0.63 11.46
CA GLY A 131 9.00 0.69 10.64
C GLY A 131 9.72 -0.65 10.46
N GLY A 132 9.63 -1.57 11.43
CA GLY A 132 10.23 -2.91 11.33
C GLY A 132 9.35 -3.95 10.62
N ASP A 133 8.05 -3.67 10.49
CA ASP A 133 7.04 -4.63 10.07
C ASP A 133 6.01 -4.00 9.12
N VAL A 134 6.51 -3.55 7.98
CA VAL A 134 5.76 -2.84 6.94
C VAL A 134 4.50 -3.57 6.46
N TYR A 135 4.51 -4.92 6.48
CA TYR A 135 3.44 -5.74 5.93
C TYR A 135 2.53 -6.40 6.96
N ALA A 136 2.62 -6.02 8.25
CA ALA A 136 1.65 -6.42 9.25
C ALA A 136 0.18 -6.20 8.78
N PRO A 137 -0.18 -5.09 8.08
CA PRO A 137 -1.54 -4.91 7.60
C PRO A 137 -2.02 -5.95 6.59
N PHE A 138 -1.15 -6.46 5.73
CA PHE A 138 -1.52 -7.52 4.79
C PHE A 138 -1.72 -8.87 5.48
N ARG A 139 -0.99 -9.12 6.58
CA ARG A 139 -1.22 -10.31 7.40
C ARG A 139 -2.56 -10.21 8.13
N SER A 140 -2.85 -9.07 8.75
CA SER A 140 -4.16 -8.82 9.38
C SER A 140 -5.30 -8.87 8.36
N LEU A 141 -5.11 -8.33 7.16
CA LEU A 141 -6.09 -8.43 6.07
C LEU A 141 -6.42 -9.90 5.75
N ALA A 142 -5.40 -10.76 5.65
CA ALA A 142 -5.58 -12.18 5.38
C ALA A 142 -6.29 -12.91 6.54
N GLU A 143 -5.93 -12.60 7.78
CA GLU A 143 -6.55 -13.17 8.99
C GLU A 143 -8.05 -12.84 9.10
N HIS A 144 -8.46 -11.66 8.61
CA HIS A 144 -9.86 -11.23 8.58
C HIS A 144 -10.61 -11.66 7.30
N GLY A 145 -10.02 -12.54 6.48
CA GLY A 145 -10.62 -13.01 5.23
C GLY A 145 -10.86 -11.89 4.22
N GLY A 146 -9.94 -10.92 4.18
CA GLY A 146 -9.97 -9.77 3.30
C GLY A 146 -9.49 -10.06 1.88
N TYR A 147 -9.65 -9.05 1.03
CA TYR A 147 -9.36 -9.13 -0.40
C TYR A 147 -8.42 -8.01 -0.84
N THR A 148 -7.57 -8.27 -1.82
CA THR A 148 -6.91 -7.21 -2.58
C THR A 148 -7.59 -7.08 -3.94
N LEU A 149 -8.12 -5.90 -4.23
CA LEU A 149 -8.82 -5.59 -5.47
C LEU A 149 -7.95 -4.70 -6.36
N LEU A 150 -7.69 -5.19 -7.58
CA LEU A 150 -7.02 -4.43 -8.63
C LEU A 150 -8.06 -3.79 -9.55
N MET A 151 -8.22 -2.48 -9.44
CA MET A 151 -9.18 -1.70 -10.23
C MET A 151 -8.45 -0.96 -11.36
N GLY A 152 -8.41 -1.56 -12.55
CA GLY A 152 -7.77 -0.91 -13.70
C GLY A 152 -6.25 -0.87 -13.66
N VAL A 153 -5.64 -1.76 -12.87
CA VAL A 153 -4.19 -1.92 -12.72
C VAL A 153 -3.81 -3.41 -12.77
N GLY A 154 -2.56 -3.69 -13.12
CA GLY A 154 -1.99 -5.03 -13.14
C GLY A 154 -1.34 -5.44 -11.81
N LEU A 155 -0.68 -6.61 -11.82
CA LEU A 155 0.00 -7.19 -10.66
C LEU A 155 1.17 -6.33 -10.19
N THR A 156 1.80 -5.54 -11.06
CA THR A 156 2.89 -4.60 -10.66
C THR A 156 2.45 -3.56 -9.63
N ARG A 157 1.14 -3.36 -9.42
CA ARG A 157 0.59 -2.46 -8.41
C ARG A 157 0.08 -3.19 -7.16
N MET A 158 0.16 -4.51 -7.10
CA MET A 158 -0.33 -5.30 -5.98
C MET A 158 0.71 -5.39 -4.86
N THR A 159 0.70 -4.44 -3.92
CA THR A 159 1.67 -4.41 -2.81
C THR A 159 1.66 -5.69 -1.96
N LEU A 160 0.51 -6.38 -1.84
CA LEU A 160 0.40 -7.67 -1.15
C LEU A 160 1.45 -8.70 -1.61
N LEU A 161 1.89 -8.64 -2.87
CA LEU A 161 2.89 -9.58 -3.38
C LEU A 161 4.24 -9.46 -2.67
N HIS A 162 4.61 -8.28 -2.15
CA HIS A 162 5.84 -8.15 -1.34
C HIS A 162 5.74 -8.88 0.00
N GLU A 163 4.54 -8.98 0.60
CA GLU A 163 4.35 -9.85 1.77
C GLU A 163 4.49 -11.33 1.39
N ALA A 164 4.02 -11.74 0.21
CA ALA A 164 4.21 -13.09 -0.29
C ALA A 164 5.69 -13.40 -0.57
N GLU A 165 6.45 -12.44 -1.12
CA GLU A 165 7.91 -12.55 -1.27
C GLU A 165 8.60 -12.76 0.08
N ARG A 166 8.25 -11.93 1.08
CA ARG A 166 8.79 -12.03 2.45
C ARG A 166 8.50 -13.39 3.06
N ARG A 167 7.24 -13.88 2.95
CA ARG A 167 6.84 -15.22 3.41
C ARG A 167 7.58 -16.35 2.69
N SER A 168 8.01 -16.11 1.45
CA SER A 168 8.80 -17.06 0.66
C SER A 168 10.30 -16.99 0.96
N GLY A 169 10.72 -16.20 1.95
CA GLY A 169 12.11 -16.09 2.38
C GLY A 169 12.91 -14.98 1.67
N ARG A 170 12.28 -14.12 0.86
CA ARG A 170 12.97 -12.93 0.36
C ARG A 170 13.20 -11.94 1.50
N ASN A 171 14.43 -11.44 1.60
CA ASN A 171 14.75 -10.37 2.53
C ASN A 171 14.08 -9.07 2.09
N LEU A 172 13.48 -8.37 3.05
CA LEU A 172 13.13 -6.96 2.87
C LEU A 172 14.40 -6.11 2.82
N PHE A 173 14.27 -4.91 2.27
CA PHE A 173 15.35 -3.95 2.19
C PHE A 173 15.28 -2.94 3.35
N TRP A 174 16.44 -2.38 3.70
CA TRP A 174 16.54 -1.26 4.62
C TRP A 174 16.39 0.06 3.89
N ARG A 175 15.63 0.98 4.45
CA ARG A 175 15.58 2.39 4.06
C ARG A 175 15.63 3.25 5.31
N TRP A 176 15.81 4.54 5.14
CA TRP A 176 15.97 5.46 6.27
C TRP A 176 14.98 6.60 6.14
N ALA A 177 14.48 7.06 7.27
CA ALA A 177 13.62 8.23 7.40
C ALA A 177 14.00 8.99 8.67
N ARG A 178 13.47 10.20 8.84
CA ARG A 178 13.56 10.92 10.12
C ARG A 178 12.41 10.55 11.03
N ASP A 179 12.70 10.30 12.30
CA ASP A 179 11.68 10.19 13.34
C ASP A 179 11.22 11.57 13.86
N LYS A 180 10.29 11.58 14.82
CA LYS A 180 9.77 12.81 15.46
C LYS A 180 10.82 13.62 16.21
N GLY A 181 11.93 12.99 16.63
CA GLY A 181 13.08 13.66 17.24
C GLY A 181 14.04 14.26 16.21
N GLY A 182 13.86 13.96 14.92
CA GLY A 182 14.75 14.36 13.83
C GLY A 182 15.89 13.39 13.56
N GLU A 183 15.99 12.31 14.35
CA GLU A 183 17.00 11.28 14.22
C GLU A 183 16.72 10.38 13.02
N THR A 184 17.80 9.89 12.40
CA THR A 184 17.70 8.98 11.27
C THR A 184 17.45 7.56 11.77
N VAL A 185 16.29 7.01 11.43
CA VAL A 185 15.87 5.65 11.80
C VAL A 185 15.76 4.74 10.59
N SER A 186 16.11 3.48 10.75
CA SER A 186 16.01 2.46 9.70
C SER A 186 14.64 1.81 9.70
N VAL A 187 14.08 1.59 8.51
CA VAL A 187 12.79 0.92 8.28
C VAL A 187 12.90 -0.17 7.21
N ARG A 188 11.94 -1.08 7.17
CA ARG A 188 11.90 -2.22 6.24
C ARG A 188 10.93 -1.94 5.09
N VAL A 189 11.38 -2.16 3.86
CA VAL A 189 10.56 -1.96 2.65
C VAL A 189 10.61 -3.16 1.72
N GLY A 190 9.66 -3.21 0.79
CA GLY A 190 9.62 -4.21 -0.28
C GLY A 190 10.68 -3.99 -1.35
N GLY A 191 10.75 -4.96 -2.26
CA GLY A 191 11.58 -4.86 -3.45
C GLY A 191 10.90 -4.13 -4.60
N CYS A 192 11.42 -4.39 -5.80
CA CYS A 192 10.85 -3.90 -7.04
C CYS A 192 9.63 -4.77 -7.46
N SER A 193 8.60 -4.15 -8.04
CA SER A 193 7.39 -4.84 -8.50
C SER A 193 7.38 -5.19 -9.99
N GLU A 194 8.41 -4.81 -10.76
CA GLU A 194 8.48 -5.01 -12.22
C GLU A 194 8.36 -6.49 -12.64
N GLY A 195 8.77 -7.41 -11.76
CA GLY A 195 8.67 -8.85 -12.01
C GLY A 195 7.30 -9.47 -11.74
N PHE A 196 6.34 -8.74 -11.17
CA PHE A 196 5.10 -9.32 -10.64
C PHE A 196 4.17 -9.88 -11.72
N GLU A 197 4.23 -9.37 -12.96
CA GLU A 197 3.44 -9.92 -14.06
C GLU A 197 3.85 -11.35 -14.46
N ASN A 198 5.05 -11.80 -14.07
CA ASN A 198 5.45 -13.20 -14.27
C ASN A 198 4.60 -14.19 -13.44
N LEU A 199 3.81 -13.70 -12.47
CA LEU A 199 2.87 -14.51 -11.69
C LEU A 199 1.50 -14.63 -12.36
N ALA A 200 1.23 -13.89 -13.44
CA ALA A 200 -0.06 -13.91 -14.14
C ALA A 200 -0.50 -15.32 -14.60
N PRO A 201 0.39 -16.23 -15.06
CA PRO A 201 0.00 -17.59 -15.41
C PRO A 201 -0.59 -18.35 -14.21
N ALA A 202 0.02 -18.26 -13.03
CA ALA A 202 -0.49 -18.88 -11.80
C ALA A 202 -1.83 -18.29 -11.36
N TRP A 203 -2.09 -17.02 -11.67
CA TRP A 203 -3.35 -16.33 -11.33
C TRP A 203 -4.54 -16.79 -12.19
N ARG A 204 -4.25 -17.33 -13.38
CA ARG A 204 -5.25 -17.84 -14.35
C ARG A 204 -5.50 -19.34 -14.20
N ASP A 205 -4.62 -20.03 -13.49
CA ASP A 205 -4.73 -21.46 -13.23
C ASP A 205 -5.74 -21.69 -12.09
N SER A 206 -6.89 -22.29 -12.42
CA SER A 206 -7.93 -22.60 -11.45
C SER A 206 -7.53 -23.69 -10.44
N SER A 207 -6.42 -24.40 -10.69
CA SER A 207 -5.83 -25.35 -9.75
C SER A 207 -4.86 -24.69 -8.76
N ALA A 208 -4.43 -23.46 -9.02
CA ALA A 208 -3.60 -22.71 -8.08
C ALA A 208 -4.41 -22.34 -6.82
N PRO A 209 -3.77 -22.22 -5.65
CA PRO A 209 -4.43 -21.78 -4.41
C PRO A 209 -4.79 -20.27 -4.43
N ILE A 210 -4.94 -19.66 -5.60
CA ILE A 210 -5.26 -18.25 -5.81
C ILE A 210 -6.73 -18.17 -6.23
N ARG A 211 -7.58 -17.60 -5.37
CA ARG A 211 -8.97 -17.28 -5.74
C ARG A 211 -9.00 -15.90 -6.39
N SER A 212 -9.25 -15.85 -7.68
CA SER A 212 -9.39 -14.60 -8.43
C SER A 212 -10.75 -14.51 -9.11
N VAL A 213 -11.35 -13.32 -9.08
CA VAL A 213 -12.59 -13.01 -9.82
C VAL A 213 -12.32 -11.76 -10.63
N THR A 214 -12.50 -11.85 -11.95
CA THR A 214 -12.46 -10.69 -12.84
C THR A 214 -13.88 -10.28 -13.18
N ALA A 215 -14.29 -9.10 -12.74
CA ALA A 215 -15.48 -8.45 -13.26
C ALA A 215 -15.07 -7.47 -14.37
N ARG A 216 -15.73 -7.57 -15.53
CA ARG A 216 -15.69 -6.52 -16.54
C ARG A 216 -16.90 -5.62 -16.29
N GLY A 217 -16.70 -4.30 -16.32
CA GLY A 217 -17.82 -3.37 -16.29
C GLY A 217 -18.77 -3.68 -17.44
N ALA A 218 -20.07 -3.76 -17.17
CA ALA A 218 -21.05 -3.76 -18.25
C ALA A 218 -20.86 -2.45 -19.01
N SER A 219 -20.67 -2.52 -20.33
CA SER A 219 -20.83 -1.35 -21.17
C SER A 219 -22.24 -0.82 -20.92
N LEU A 220 -22.34 0.41 -20.42
CA LEU A 220 -23.61 1.14 -20.37
C LEU A 220 -24.12 1.36 -21.79
#